data_AF-A0A8T3WQN2-F1
#
_entry.id   AF-A0A8T3WQN2-F1
#
_cell.length_a   1.000
_cell.length_b   1.000
_cell.length_c   1.000
_cell.angle_alpha   90.00
_cell.angle_beta   90.00
_cell.angle_gamma   90.00
#
_symmetry.space_group_name_H-M   'P 1'
#
loop_
_entity.id
_entity.type
_entity.pdbx_description
1 polymer ?
#
loop_
_entity_poly.entity_id
_entity_poly.type
_entity_poly.pdbx_seq_one_letter_code
_entity_poly.pdbx_strand_id
1 'polypeptide(L)' 'MPEKQRKIKRNAISCKYCFDEIESKSVHDYVTCKCGIVSVDGGKDYLKRTYKNGYDDYIELSEHEE' A
#
# COMPACT_ATOMS: atom_id res chain seq x y z
N MET A 1 -9.71 21.84 19.31
CA MET A 1 -8.40 21.73 18.65
C MET A 1 -8.39 20.37 17.98
N PRO A 2 -8.55 20.25 16.66
CA PRO A 2 -8.57 18.92 16.05
C PRO A 2 -7.13 18.42 15.99
N GLU A 3 -6.88 17.35 16.73
CA GLU A 3 -5.66 16.55 16.68
C GLU A 3 -5.42 16.18 15.21
N LYS A 4 -4.30 16.63 14.63
CA LYS A 4 -3.91 16.29 13.27
C LYS A 4 -3.78 14.77 13.19
N GLN A 5 -4.82 14.13 12.71
CA GLN A 5 -4.82 12.73 12.35
C GLN A 5 -3.71 12.57 11.31
N ARG A 6 -2.68 11.80 11.65
CA ARG A 6 -1.56 11.50 10.73
C ARG A 6 -2.15 10.82 9.51
N LYS A 7 -2.35 11.59 8.43
CA LYS A 7 -2.95 11.08 7.20
C LYS A 7 -1.88 10.30 6.45
N ILE A 8 -2.22 9.10 6.01
CA ILE A 8 -1.36 8.38 5.08
C ILE A 8 -1.39 9.19 3.78
N LYS A 9 -0.21 9.67 3.36
CA LYS A 9 -0.05 10.52 2.19
C LYS A 9 -0.03 9.68 0.92
N ARG A 10 0.66 8.54 0.98
CA ARG A 10 0.85 7.62 -0.13
C ARG A 10 0.92 6.20 0.40
N ASN A 11 0.06 5.31 -0.10
CA ASN A 11 0.15 3.89 0.19
C ASN A 11 0.57 3.17 -1.09
N ALA A 12 1.88 3.05 -1.30
CA ALA A 12 2.46 2.42 -2.48
C ALA A 12 3.36 1.25 -2.08
N ILE A 13 3.36 0.19 -2.89
CA ILE A 13 4.34 -0.89 -2.82
C ILE A 13 4.78 -1.26 -4.23
N SER A 14 6.04 -1.70 -4.36
CA SER A 14 6.56 -2.23 -5.62
C SER A 14 6.75 -3.74 -5.51
N CYS A 15 6.12 -4.53 -6.39
CA CYS A 15 6.26 -5.97 -6.42
C CYS A 15 7.61 -6.39 -7.00
N LYS A 16 8.39 -7.22 -6.29
CA LYS A 16 9.69 -7.71 -6.80
C LYS A 16 9.56 -8.81 -7.86
N TYR A 17 8.40 -9.45 -8.00
CA TYR A 17 8.19 -10.50 -9.01
C TYR A 17 7.77 -9.92 -10.35
N CYS A 18 6.81 -9.00 -10.31
CA CYS A 18 6.29 -8.35 -11.48
C CYS A 18 7.08 -7.10 -11.87
N PHE A 19 7.93 -6.59 -10.95
CA PHE A 19 8.56 -5.27 -11.04
C PHE A 19 7.54 -4.15 -11.28
N ASP A 20 6.34 -4.33 -10.72
CA ASP A 20 5.19 -3.48 -10.94
C ASP A 20 4.86 -2.70 -9.66
N GLU A 21 4.58 -1.42 -9.78
CA GLU A 21 4.24 -0.55 -8.66
C GLU A 21 2.73 -0.42 -8.55
N ILE A 22 2.20 -0.75 -7.37
CA ILE A 22 0.79 -0.60 -7.05
C ILE A 22 0.63 0.43 -5.94
N GLU A 23 -0.34 1.33 -6.11
CA GLU A 23 -0.64 2.40 -5.18
C GLU A 23 -2.13 2.44 -4.88
N SER A 24 -2.49 2.45 -3.60
CA SER A 24 -3.85 2.67 -3.13
C SER A 24 -4.04 4.14 -2.78
N LYS A 25 -4.95 4.82 -3.51
CA LYS A 25 -5.21 6.25 -3.32
C LYS A 25 -6.35 6.56 -2.37
N SER A 26 -7.25 5.61 -2.13
CA SER A 26 -8.46 5.77 -1.30
C SER A 26 -8.77 4.51 -0.49
N VAL A 27 -9.53 4.66 0.60
CA VAL A 27 -9.86 3.54 1.52
C VAL A 27 -10.62 2.39 0.82
N HIS A 28 -11.34 2.70 -0.26
CA HIS A 28 -12.03 1.73 -1.11
C HIS A 28 -11.22 1.33 -2.35
N ASP A 29 -9.95 1.74 -2.42
CA ASP A 29 -9.06 1.50 -3.56
C ASP A 29 -8.20 0.27 -3.26
N TYR A 30 -8.78 -0.90 -3.51
CA TYR A 30 -8.10 -2.19 -3.39
C TYR A 30 -7.33 -2.45 -4.69
N VAL A 31 -6.00 -2.37 -4.63
CA VAL A 31 -5.14 -2.58 -5.79
C VAL A 31 -4.37 -3.87 -5.61
N THR A 32 -4.57 -4.81 -6.53
CA THR A 32 -3.85 -6.07 -6.57
C THR A 32 -2.86 -6.07 -7.72
N CYS A 33 -1.63 -6.48 -7.45
CA CYS A 33 -0.62 -6.64 -8.48
C CYS A 33 -1.03 -7.73 -9.48
N LYS A 34 -0.62 -7.60 -10.73
CA LYS A 34 -0.99 -8.54 -11.81
C LYS A 34 -0.58 -9.98 -11.53
N CYS A 35 0.48 -10.22 -10.76
CA CYS A 35 0.88 -11.56 -10.33
C CYS A 35 -0.06 -12.18 -9.29
N GLY A 36 -0.92 -11.39 -8.65
CA GLY A 36 -1.75 -11.83 -7.52
C GLY A 36 -0.96 -12.22 -6.27
N ILE A 37 0.35 -11.92 -6.24
CA ILE A 37 1.21 -12.21 -5.09
C ILE A 37 1.05 -11.13 -4.03
N VAL A 38 0.95 -9.86 -4.44
CA VAL A 38 0.88 -8.71 -3.52
C VAL A 38 -0.35 -7.85 -3.81
N SER A 39 -0.94 -7.29 -2.77
CA SER A 39 -2.09 -6.39 -2.85
C SER A 39 -2.00 -5.31 -1.78
N VAL A 40 -2.50 -4.12 -2.09
CA VAL A 40 -2.55 -2.96 -1.21
C VAL A 40 -3.99 -2.54 -1.02
N ASP A 41 -4.33 -2.24 0.24
CA ASP A 41 -5.62 -1.78 0.67
C ASP A 41 -5.48 -0.71 1.77
N GLY A 42 -6.51 0.11 1.92
CA GLY A 42 -6.65 1.05 3.04
C GLY A 42 -6.29 2.50 2.74
N GLY A 43 -5.83 2.80 1.52
CA GLY A 43 -5.68 4.16 1.00
C GLY A 43 -5.04 5.15 1.97
N LYS A 44 -5.87 6.03 2.54
CA LYS A 44 -5.43 7.12 3.45
C LYS A 44 -5.79 6.90 4.92
N ASP A 45 -6.50 5.82 5.22
CA ASP A 45 -7.06 5.55 6.54
C ASP A 45 -6.24 4.51 7.32
N TYR A 46 -5.79 3.45 6.62
CA TYR A 46 -4.90 2.44 7.18
C TYR A 46 -3.98 1.83 6.10
N LEU A 47 -2.82 1.30 6.52
CA LEU A 47 -1.94 0.55 5.63
C LEU A 47 -2.22 -0.94 5.78
N LYS A 48 -2.86 -1.55 4.78
CA LYS A 48 -3.05 -3.00 4.72
C LYS A 48 -2.41 -3.55 3.46
N ARG A 49 -1.54 -4.54 3.65
CA ARG A 49 -0.80 -5.21 2.58
C ARG A 49 -1.04 -6.70 2.72
N THR A 50 -1.37 -7.33 1.61
CA THR A 50 -1.54 -8.78 1.53
C THR A 50 -0.47 -9.31 0.61
N TYR A 51 0.23 -10.35 1.04
CA TYR A 51 1.25 -11.03 0.26
C TYR A 51 1.08 -12.54 0.38
N LYS A 52 1.53 -13.28 -0.64
CA LYS A 52 1.34 -14.72 -0.72
C LYS A 52 2.55 -15.52 -0.21
N ASN A 53 3.77 -15.05 -0.46
CA ASN A 53 5.00 -15.78 -0.14
C ASN A 53 5.66 -15.22 1.13
N GLY A 54 5.70 -13.90 1.30
CA GLY A 54 6.30 -13.24 2.45
C GLY A 54 6.50 -11.73 2.29
N TYR A 55 7.07 -11.10 3.32
CA TYR A 55 7.37 -9.67 3.34
C TYR A 55 8.41 -9.25 2.28
N ASP A 56 9.22 -10.18 1.77
CA ASP A 56 10.23 -9.87 0.75
C ASP A 56 9.64 -9.71 -0.66
N ASP A 57 8.37 -10.07 -0.85
CA ASP A 57 7.71 -10.07 -2.16
C ASP A 57 7.48 -8.66 -2.74
N TYR A 58 7.52 -7.65 -1.88
CA TYR A 58 7.34 -6.25 -2.25
C TYR A 58 8.33 -5.35 -1.52
N ILE A 59 8.51 -4.17 -2.09
CA ILE A 59 9.23 -3.05 -1.52
C ILE A 59 8.19 -2.06 -1.02
N GLU A 60 8.27 -1.71 0.25
CA GLU A 60 7.40 -0.71 0.84
C GLU A 60 7.80 0.71 0.38
N LEU A 61 6.85 1.44 -0.20
CA LEU A 61 7.01 2.82 -0.67
C LEU A 61 5.94 3.75 -0.06
N SER A 62 5.36 3.37 1.09
CA SER A 62 4.32 4.17 1.73
C SER A 62 4.89 5.42 2.41
N GLU A 63 4.27 6.57 2.14
CA GLU A 63 4.58 7.86 2.74
C GLU A 63 3.46 8.30 3.70
N HIS A 64 3.84 8.87 4.84
CA HIS A 64 2.93 9.41 5.85
C HIS A 64 3.09 10.93 5.93
N GLU A 65 1.99 11.66 6.11
CA GLU A 65 2.02 13.11 6.34
C GLU A 65 2.28 13.39 7.84
N GLU A 66 3.20 14.31 8.15
CA GLU A 66 3.62 14.68 9.52
C GLU A 66 2.63 15.63 10.23
#